data_AF-A0A2D8PR26-F1
#
_entry.id   AF-A0A2D8PR26-F1
#
_cell.length_a   1.000
_cell.length_b   1.000
_cell.length_c   1.000
_cell.angle_alpha   90.00
_cell.angle_beta   90.00
_cell.angle_gamma   90.00
#
_symmetry.space_group_name_H-M   'P 1'
#
loop_
_entity.id
_entity.type
_entity.pdbx_description
1 polymer ?
#
loop_
_entity_poly.entity_id
_entity_poly.type
_entity_poly.pdbx_seq_one_letter_code
_entity_poly.pdbx_strand_id
1 'polypeptide(L)'
;MDIEGFISRAQLRLSSEPVDGNPDLYRADVPSDGEHYACTVRGRTHEMTFHFTCPPGDGPPEIEDAIRYLGAVAAEYEDCDDILEWADEFGLDPGHLDTRDAYDALGRITRDLWRLVGDEMYDELRYGMEIEQAIDMAWAGFGRG
;
A
#
# COMPACT_ATOMS: atom_id res chain seq x y z
N MET A 1 -12.72 1.33 -9.21
CA MET A 1 -11.95 1.00 -10.43
C MET A 1 -12.16 -0.47 -10.75
N ASP A 2 -11.96 -0.92 -12.00
CA ASP A 2 -11.93 -2.37 -12.30
C ASP A 2 -10.51 -2.93 -12.09
N ILE A 3 -10.28 -3.53 -10.91
CA ILE A 3 -8.96 -4.04 -10.51
C ILE A 3 -8.53 -5.25 -11.36
N GLU A 4 -9.47 -6.12 -11.74
CA GLU A 4 -9.17 -7.30 -12.55
C GLU A 4 -8.74 -6.86 -13.96
N GLY A 5 -9.47 -5.90 -14.53
CA GLY A 5 -9.13 -5.27 -15.80
C GLY A 5 -7.78 -4.55 -15.75
N PHE A 6 -7.43 -3.92 -14.63
CA PHE A 6 -6.12 -3.33 -14.40
C PHE A 6 -4.99 -4.38 -14.40
N ILE A 7 -5.11 -5.40 -13.54
CA ILE A 7 -4.14 -6.50 -13.39
C ILE A 7 -3.89 -7.19 -14.73
N SER A 8 -4.95 -7.47 -15.49
CA SER A 8 -4.87 -8.12 -16.79
C SER A 8 -4.13 -7.25 -17.83
N ARG A 9 -4.43 -5.95 -17.91
CA ARG A 9 -3.77 -5.02 -18.84
C ARG A 9 -2.28 -4.85 -18.53
N ALA A 10 -1.94 -4.68 -17.25
CA ALA A 10 -0.55 -4.58 -16.77
C ALA A 10 0.19 -5.93 -16.77
N GLN A 11 -0.53 -7.05 -16.95
CA GLN A 11 -0.01 -8.41 -16.90
C GLN A 11 0.70 -8.72 -15.59
N LEU A 12 0.12 -8.26 -14.49
CA LEU A 12 0.72 -8.40 -13.16
C LEU A 12 0.59 -9.84 -12.66
N ARG A 13 1.61 -10.25 -11.90
CA ARG A 13 1.63 -11.53 -11.18
C ARG A 13 2.19 -11.30 -9.79
N LEU A 14 1.61 -11.97 -8.80
CA LEU A 14 2.04 -11.95 -7.42
C LEU A 14 2.66 -13.29 -7.04
N SER A 15 3.73 -13.23 -6.25
CA SER A 15 4.20 -14.33 -5.42
C SER A 15 4.45 -13.81 -4.01
N SER A 16 4.16 -14.61 -3.00
CA SER A 16 4.29 -14.22 -1.60
C SER A 16 4.97 -15.32 -0.80
N GLU A 17 5.85 -14.96 0.12
CA GLU A 17 6.50 -15.88 1.06
C GLU A 17 6.37 -15.35 2.49
N PRO A 18 6.15 -16.23 3.49
CA PRO A 18 6.01 -15.81 4.88
C PRO A 18 7.35 -15.30 5.43
N VAL A 19 7.29 -14.26 6.26
CA VAL A 19 8.45 -13.62 6.91
C VAL A 19 8.14 -13.28 8.38
N ASP A 20 9.19 -13.02 9.17
CA ASP A 20 9.06 -12.80 10.62
C ASP A 20 8.52 -11.41 11.01
N GLY A 21 8.38 -10.49 10.05
CA GLY A 21 7.99 -9.10 10.35
C GLY A 21 7.73 -8.26 9.11
N ASN A 22 7.15 -7.08 9.33
CA ASN A 22 6.92 -6.07 8.31
C ASN A 22 7.75 -4.81 8.63
N PRO A 23 8.92 -4.61 7.98
CA PRO A 23 9.75 -3.42 8.17
C PRO A 23 9.20 -2.17 7.48
N ASP A 24 8.15 -2.30 6.66
CA ASP A 24 7.56 -1.17 5.92
C ASP A 24 6.50 -0.43 6.76
N LEU A 25 6.09 -1.00 7.89
CA LEU A 25 5.15 -0.39 8.83
C LEU A 25 5.87 0.31 9.99
N TYR A 26 5.23 1.35 10.49
CA TYR A 26 5.61 1.92 11.78
C TYR A 26 5.50 0.86 12.87
N ARG A 27 6.55 0.71 13.68
CA ARG A 27 6.71 -0.45 14.57
C ARG A 27 5.56 -0.64 15.56
N ALA A 28 4.93 0.44 16.01
CA ALA A 28 3.80 0.38 16.93
C ALA A 28 2.52 -0.17 16.27
N ASP A 29 2.43 -0.11 14.94
CA ASP A 29 1.27 -0.49 14.15
C ASP A 29 1.38 -1.91 13.60
N VAL A 30 2.51 -2.59 13.79
CA VAL A 30 2.68 -4.00 13.44
C VAL A 30 1.83 -4.85 14.40
N PRO A 31 0.76 -5.50 13.93
CA PRO A 31 -0.08 -6.35 14.76
C PRO A 31 0.74 -7.51 15.33
N SER A 32 0.67 -7.74 16.65
CA SER A 32 1.47 -8.76 17.33
C SER A 32 1.12 -10.20 16.94
N ASP A 33 -0.07 -10.40 16.37
CA ASP A 33 -0.61 -11.67 15.87
C ASP A 33 -0.79 -11.66 14.35
N GLY A 34 -0.30 -10.64 13.67
CA GLY A 34 -0.35 -10.55 12.21
C GLY A 34 0.56 -11.58 11.54
N GLU A 35 0.14 -12.08 10.39
CA GLU A 35 0.99 -12.88 9.50
C GLU A 35 1.65 -11.96 8.47
N HIS A 36 2.98 -11.97 8.40
CA HIS A 36 3.73 -11.10 7.50
C HIS A 36 4.21 -11.87 6.27
N TYR A 37 4.11 -11.23 5.12
CA TYR A 37 4.51 -11.78 3.84
C TYR A 37 5.43 -10.81 3.10
N ALA A 38 6.56 -11.31 2.58
CA ALA A 38 7.31 -10.62 1.55
C ALA A 38 6.65 -10.93 0.20
N CYS A 39 6.06 -9.90 -0.40
CA CYS A 39 5.35 -9.98 -1.66
C CYS A 39 6.24 -9.47 -2.79
N THR A 40 6.28 -10.23 -3.89
CA THR A 40 6.90 -9.82 -5.15
C THR A 40 5.83 -9.69 -6.22
N VAL A 41 5.66 -8.48 -6.74
CA VAL A 41 4.80 -8.23 -7.91
C VAL A 41 5.67 -8.05 -9.14
N ARG A 42 5.35 -8.82 -10.17
CA ARG A 42 6.03 -8.80 -11.47
C ARG A 42 5.10 -8.25 -12.55
N GLY A 43 5.58 -7.26 -13.28
CA GLY A 43 4.98 -6.78 -14.51
C GLY A 43 5.71 -7.33 -15.73
N ARG A 44 5.52 -6.68 -16.89
CA ARG A 44 6.19 -7.08 -18.14
C ARG A 44 7.71 -6.88 -18.12
N THR A 45 8.16 -5.79 -17.52
CA THR A 45 9.55 -5.30 -17.63
C THR A 45 10.24 -5.07 -16.29
N HIS A 46 9.48 -4.94 -15.22
CA HIS A 46 9.98 -4.67 -13.88
C HIS A 46 9.34 -5.61 -12.86
N GLU A 47 10.00 -5.74 -11.73
CA GLU A 47 9.46 -6.38 -10.53
C GLU A 47 9.70 -5.46 -9.34
N MET A 48 8.84 -5.57 -8.34
CA MET A 48 8.99 -4.87 -7.06
C MET A 48 8.71 -5.81 -5.90
N THR A 49 9.26 -5.46 -4.74
CA THR A 49 9.05 -6.18 -3.48
C THR A 49 8.52 -5.24 -2.41
N PHE A 50 7.56 -5.71 -1.62
CA PHE A 50 7.02 -5.00 -0.47
C PHE A 50 6.54 -6.01 0.58
N HIS A 51 6.29 -5.54 1.80
CA HIS A 51 5.76 -6.38 2.85
C HIS A 51 4.26 -6.14 3.05
N PHE A 52 3.52 -7.21 3.24
CA PHE A 52 2.10 -7.18 3.53
C PHE A 52 1.83 -7.88 4.85
N THR A 53 0.98 -7.31 5.69
CA THR A 53 0.54 -7.96 6.93
C THR A 53 -0.93 -8.33 6.81
N CYS A 54 -1.22 -9.62 6.96
CA CYS A 54 -2.58 -10.14 6.98
C CYS A 54 -3.05 -10.36 8.44
N PRO A 55 -4.37 -10.32 8.68
CA PRO A 55 -4.95 -10.85 9.92
C PRO A 55 -4.57 -12.33 10.14
N PRO A 56 -4.52 -12.80 11.40
CA PRO A 56 -4.16 -14.18 11.71
C PRO A 56 -5.11 -15.18 11.04
N GLY A 57 -4.55 -16.16 10.31
CA GLY A 57 -5.31 -17.25 9.69
C GLY A 57 -5.87 -16.96 8.29
N ASP A 58 -5.70 -15.76 7.75
CA ASP A 58 -6.15 -15.41 6.39
C ASP A 58 -5.19 -15.95 5.31
N GLY A 59 -3.92 -16.20 5.65
CA GLY A 59 -2.91 -16.66 4.70
C GLY A 59 -2.31 -15.53 3.84
N PRO A 60 -1.56 -15.88 2.77
CA PRO A 60 -0.92 -14.88 1.91
C PRO A 60 -1.96 -14.05 1.15
N PRO A 61 -1.69 -12.76 0.88
CA PRO A 61 -2.63 -11.90 0.17
C PRO A 61 -2.85 -12.38 -1.27
N GLU A 62 -4.05 -12.17 -1.79
CA GLU A 62 -4.31 -12.33 -3.22
C GLU A 62 -3.78 -11.12 -4.01
N ILE A 63 -3.64 -11.28 -5.34
CA ILE A 63 -3.09 -10.22 -6.18
C ILE A 63 -3.95 -8.95 -6.14
N GLU A 64 -5.27 -9.07 -6.02
CA GLU A 64 -6.12 -7.90 -5.94
C GLU A 64 -5.92 -7.11 -4.65
N ASP A 65 -5.79 -7.79 -3.52
CA ASP A 65 -5.51 -7.16 -2.22
C ASP A 65 -4.16 -6.45 -2.24
N ALA A 66 -3.15 -7.11 -2.82
CA ALA A 66 -1.83 -6.52 -3.03
C ALA A 66 -1.89 -5.25 -3.88
N ILE A 67 -2.60 -5.26 -5.02
CA ILE A 67 -2.66 -4.07 -5.88
C ILE A 67 -3.50 -2.94 -5.25
N ARG A 68 -4.60 -3.28 -4.54
CA ARG A 68 -5.38 -2.28 -3.78
C ARG A 68 -4.52 -1.62 -2.69
N TYR A 69 -3.77 -2.41 -1.93
CA TYR A 69 -2.84 -1.91 -0.92
C TYR A 69 -1.78 -0.99 -1.54
N LEU A 70 -1.14 -1.41 -2.64
CA LEU A 70 -0.14 -0.59 -3.33
C LEU A 70 -0.72 0.73 -3.85
N GLY A 71 -1.95 0.70 -4.37
CA GLY A 71 -2.65 1.91 -4.80
C GLY A 71 -3.00 2.85 -3.63
N ALA A 72 -3.39 2.29 -2.47
CA ALA A 72 -3.65 3.07 -1.26
C ALA A 72 -2.37 3.74 -0.73
N VAL A 73 -1.25 3.00 -0.68
CA VAL A 73 0.07 3.55 -0.32
C VAL A 73 0.48 4.69 -1.25
N ALA A 74 0.28 4.52 -2.56
CA ALA A 74 0.60 5.56 -3.53
C ALA A 74 -0.29 6.80 -3.37
N ALA A 75 -1.59 6.62 -3.11
CA ALA A 75 -2.50 7.73 -2.85
C ALA A 75 -2.09 8.51 -1.58
N GLU A 76 -1.85 7.80 -0.48
CA GLU A 76 -1.44 8.41 0.80
C GLU A 76 -0.13 9.19 0.67
N TYR A 77 0.89 8.59 0.03
CA TYR A 77 2.19 9.24 -0.13
C TYR A 77 2.13 10.50 -1.01
N GLU A 78 1.27 10.52 -2.02
CA GLU A 78 1.14 11.64 -2.96
C GLU A 78 0.18 12.73 -2.46
N ASP A 79 -0.66 12.45 -1.47
CA ASP A 79 -1.56 13.44 -0.86
C ASP A 79 -0.82 14.36 0.14
N CYS A 80 0.31 13.89 0.70
CA CYS A 80 1.16 14.66 1.60
C CYS A 80 2.33 15.34 0.86
N ASP A 81 2.61 16.62 1.15
CA ASP A 81 3.74 17.35 0.58
C ASP A 81 5.10 16.85 1.13
N ASP A 82 5.14 16.51 2.42
CA ASP A 82 6.34 16.00 3.09
C ASP A 82 6.04 15.15 4.34
N ILE A 83 7.11 14.63 4.96
CA ILE A 83 7.02 13.81 6.19
C ILE A 83 6.40 14.55 7.39
N LEU A 84 6.46 15.89 7.45
CA LEU A 84 5.88 16.64 8.57
C LEU A 84 4.36 16.61 8.49
N GLU A 85 3.81 16.79 7.29
CA GLU A 85 2.37 16.69 7.04
C GLU A 85 1.86 15.27 7.30
N TRP A 86 2.53 14.28 6.72
CA TRP A 86 2.18 12.87 6.94
C TRP A 86 2.26 12.49 8.43
N ALA A 87 3.33 12.85 9.13
CA ALA A 87 3.46 12.55 10.56
C ALA A 87 2.40 13.26 11.42
N ASP A 88 1.99 14.49 11.08
CA ASP A 88 0.93 15.21 11.80
C ASP A 88 -0.42 14.51 11.65
N GLU A 89 -0.76 14.06 10.44
CA GLU A 89 -2.00 13.34 10.14
C GLU A 89 -2.16 12.07 11.00
N PHE A 90 -1.07 11.31 11.15
CA PHE A 90 -1.06 10.06 11.92
C PHE A 90 -0.67 10.25 13.40
N GLY A 91 -0.42 11.48 13.86
CA GLY A 91 -0.03 11.78 15.23
C GLY A 91 1.34 11.20 15.64
N LEU A 92 2.25 11.09 14.67
CA LEU A 92 3.61 10.54 14.82
C LEU A 92 4.65 11.65 15.07
N ASP A 93 5.81 11.28 15.61
CA ASP A 93 6.95 12.20 15.74
C ASP A 93 7.84 12.11 14.48
N PRO A 94 7.89 13.13 13.61
CA PRO A 94 8.72 13.12 12.40
C PRO A 94 10.24 13.09 12.71
N GLY A 95 10.62 13.34 13.97
CA GLY A 95 11.98 13.16 14.47
C GLY A 95 12.35 11.71 14.78
N HIS A 96 11.36 10.84 14.97
CA HIS A 96 11.57 9.44 15.34
C HIS A 96 12.06 8.61 14.16
N LEU A 97 13.02 7.72 14.41
CA LEU A 97 13.62 6.89 13.34
C LEU A 97 12.57 6.01 12.67
N ASP A 98 11.74 5.32 13.45
CA ASP A 98 10.70 4.44 12.89
C ASP A 98 9.67 5.21 12.01
N THR A 99 9.38 6.48 12.32
CA THR A 99 8.48 7.31 11.49
C THR A 99 9.14 7.66 10.16
N ARG A 100 10.44 7.98 10.18
CA ARG A 100 11.20 8.23 8.95
C ARG A 100 11.35 6.99 8.08
N ASP A 101 11.66 5.86 8.70
CA ASP A 101 11.82 4.60 7.99
C ASP A 101 10.51 4.16 7.32
N ALA A 102 9.36 4.35 8.00
CA ALA A 102 8.04 4.11 7.42
C ALA A 102 7.75 5.04 6.23
N TYR A 103 7.96 6.36 6.39
CA TYR A 103 7.75 7.32 5.30
C TYR A 103 8.67 7.06 4.09
N ASP A 104 9.93 6.72 4.33
CA ASP A 104 10.88 6.33 3.28
C ASP A 104 10.44 5.04 2.57
N ALA A 105 9.83 4.09 3.30
CA ALA A 105 9.27 2.88 2.72
C ALA A 105 8.10 3.20 1.79
N LEU A 106 7.17 4.09 2.19
CA LEU A 106 6.08 4.55 1.32
C LEU A 106 6.65 5.14 0.02
N GLY A 107 7.59 6.09 0.11
CA GLY A 107 8.18 6.72 -1.07
C GLY A 107 8.94 5.75 -1.99
N ARG A 108 9.56 4.72 -1.43
CA ARG A 108 10.18 3.63 -2.20
C ARG A 108 9.12 2.80 -2.93
N ILE A 109 8.11 2.32 -2.21
CA ILE A 109 7.03 1.48 -2.75
C ILE A 109 6.29 2.22 -3.86
N THR A 110 5.94 3.48 -3.64
CA THR A 110 5.27 4.36 -4.61
C THR A 110 6.09 4.52 -5.90
N ARG A 111 7.40 4.79 -5.77
CA ARG A 111 8.30 4.90 -6.93
C ARG A 111 8.45 3.59 -7.71
N ASP A 112 8.55 2.48 -7.01
CA ASP A 112 8.71 1.17 -7.64
C ASP A 112 7.41 0.71 -8.30
N LEU A 113 6.25 1.04 -7.73
CA LEU A 113 4.95 0.87 -8.37
C LEU A 113 4.85 1.67 -9.66
N TRP A 114 5.21 2.96 -9.65
CA TRP A 114 5.25 3.79 -10.87
C TRP A 114 6.13 3.18 -11.96
N ARG A 115 7.31 2.65 -11.61
CA ARG A 115 8.19 1.93 -12.57
C ARG A 115 7.58 0.63 -13.08
N LEU A 116 6.84 -0.07 -12.22
CA LEU A 116 6.23 -1.35 -12.52
C LEU A 116 5.13 -1.21 -13.58
N VAL A 117 4.22 -0.25 -13.39
CA VAL A 117 3.01 -0.12 -14.23
C VAL A 117 3.09 1.00 -15.26
N GLY A 118 4.01 1.96 -15.08
CA GLY A 118 4.14 3.14 -15.93
C GLY A 118 3.14 4.24 -15.59
N ASP A 119 3.38 5.41 -16.17
CA ASP A 119 2.73 6.68 -15.83
C ASP A 119 1.19 6.62 -15.87
N GLU A 120 0.61 6.27 -17.01
CA GLU A 120 -0.85 6.26 -17.20
C GLU A 120 -1.57 5.29 -16.26
N MET A 121 -0.99 4.10 -16.05
CA MET A 121 -1.59 3.08 -15.19
C MET A 121 -1.37 3.42 -13.71
N TYR A 122 -0.27 4.05 -13.36
CA TYR A 122 -0.01 4.52 -12.01
C TYR A 122 -1.04 5.57 -11.60
N ASP A 123 -1.27 6.58 -12.43
CA ASP A 123 -2.29 7.60 -12.19
C ASP A 123 -3.69 7.00 -12.12
N GLU A 124 -4.03 6.09 -13.04
CA GLU A 124 -5.32 5.38 -13.00
C GLU A 124 -5.52 4.67 -11.66
N LEU A 125 -4.50 3.94 -11.19
CA LEU A 125 -4.55 3.20 -9.94
C LEU A 125 -4.72 4.13 -8.74
N ARG A 126 -3.89 5.18 -8.66
CA ARG A 126 -3.91 6.13 -7.55
C ARG A 126 -5.25 6.86 -7.42
N TYR A 127 -5.73 7.46 -8.50
CA TYR A 127 -7.00 8.19 -8.48
C TYR A 127 -8.20 7.30 -8.18
N GLY A 128 -8.20 6.05 -8.68
CA GLY A 128 -9.31 5.15 -8.38
C GLY A 128 -9.34 4.72 -6.91
N MET A 129 -8.19 4.64 -6.23
CA MET A 129 -8.14 4.37 -4.79
C MET A 129 -8.58 5.56 -3.96
N GLU A 130 -8.18 6.79 -4.30
CA GLU A 130 -8.68 8.01 -3.64
C GLU A 130 -10.22 8.08 -3.67
N ILE A 131 -10.82 7.76 -4.81
CA ILE A 131 -12.28 7.71 -4.96
C ILE A 131 -12.91 6.62 -4.08
N GLU A 132 -12.32 5.42 -4.05
CA GLU A 132 -12.82 4.31 -3.23
C GLU A 132 -12.76 4.64 -1.74
N GLN A 133 -11.63 5.17 -1.26
CA GLN A 133 -11.47 5.59 0.13
C GLN A 133 -12.44 6.72 0.52
N ALA A 134 -12.62 7.72 -0.36
CA ALA A 134 -13.59 8.79 -0.14
C ALA A 134 -15.03 8.26 -0.06
N ILE A 135 -15.39 7.26 -0.87
CA ILE A 135 -16.70 6.59 -0.81
C ILE A 135 -16.85 5.87 0.54
N ASP A 136 -15.86 5.08 0.95
CA ASP A 136 -15.90 4.33 2.21
C ASP A 136 -16.03 5.25 3.43
N MET A 137 -15.29 6.36 3.44
CA MET A 137 -15.43 7.39 4.48
C MET A 137 -16.84 8.01 4.51
N ALA A 138 -17.42 8.30 3.34
CA ALA A 138 -18.78 8.86 3.26
C ALA A 138 -19.81 7.88 3.84
N TRP A 139 -19.71 6.58 3.54
CA TRP A 139 -20.62 5.57 4.07
C TRP A 139 -20.40 5.26 5.55
N ALA A 140 -19.16 5.28 6.04
CA ALA A 140 -18.86 5.17 7.47
C ALA A 140 -19.53 6.30 8.28
N GLY A 141 -19.68 7.49 7.69
CA GLY A 141 -20.45 8.61 8.25
C GLY A 141 -21.96 8.38 8.34
N PHE A 142 -22.55 7.60 7.43
CA PHE A 142 -23.99 7.27 7.45
C PHE A 142 -24.32 6.07 8.37
N GLY A 143 -23.35 5.22 8.71
CA GLY A 143 -23.51 4.08 9.62
C GLY A 143 -23.59 4.44 11.12
N ARG A 144 -23.38 5.73 11.46
CA ARG A 144 -23.61 6.29 12.80
C ARG A 144 -24.78 7.28 12.76
N GLY A 145 -25.99 6.76 12.56
CA GLY A 145 -27.25 7.50 12.65
C GLY A 145 -28.28 6.76 13.48
#